data_AF-A0A2K8PRH4-F1
#
_entry.id   AF-A0A2K8PRH4-F1
#
_cell.length_a   1.000
_cell.length_b   1.000
_cell.length_c   1.000
_cell.angle_alpha   90.00
_cell.angle_beta   90.00
_cell.angle_gamma   90.00
#
_symmetry.space_group_name_H-M   'P 1'
#
loop_
_entity.id
_entity.type
_entity.pdbx_description
1 polymer ?
#
loop_
_entity_poly.entity_id
_entity_poly.type
_entity_poly.pdbx_seq_one_letter_code
_entity_poly.pdbx_strand_id
1 'polypeptide(L)'
;MFAEDIVGSYQQFLNHRRTLRPDGEYGDVTVEEWAEFEEHFDKRKVELGNCARPYGSPCRHEHACIRCPMLQVNPKMLSRLAEIAKDLLLRRKKAEEEQWRGEVDGIDLTLTFLRTKQAEAVRLTRRPVVALGLPRPRSQ
;
A
#
# COMPACT_ATOMS: atom_id res chain seq x y z
N MET A 1 -20.01 22.44 -9.34
CA MET A 1 -19.15 23.22 -10.24
C MET A 1 -17.93 23.63 -9.43
N PHE A 2 -16.74 23.19 -9.82
CA PHE A 2 -15.51 23.60 -9.12
C PHE A 2 -15.22 25.06 -9.47
N ALA A 3 -14.79 25.84 -8.50
CA ALA A 3 -14.39 27.23 -8.70
C ALA A 3 -13.09 27.26 -9.54
N GLU A 4 -13.24 27.49 -10.85
CA GLU A 4 -12.14 27.52 -11.83
C GLU A 4 -11.05 28.53 -11.43
N ASP A 5 -11.46 29.61 -10.80
CA ASP A 5 -10.67 30.64 -10.15
C ASP A 5 -9.75 30.08 -9.05
N ILE A 6 -10.22 29.15 -8.22
CA ILE A 6 -9.39 28.49 -7.20
C ILE A 6 -8.35 27.57 -7.86
N VAL A 7 -8.76 26.81 -8.87
CA VAL A 7 -7.86 25.89 -9.59
C VAL A 7 -6.77 26.68 -10.32
N GLY A 8 -7.13 27.77 -10.99
CA GLY A 8 -6.20 28.65 -11.70
C GLY A 8 -5.20 29.31 -10.76
N SER A 9 -5.67 29.85 -9.63
CA SER A 9 -4.79 30.44 -8.61
C SER A 9 -3.81 29.42 -8.03
N TYR A 10 -4.28 28.19 -7.76
CA TYR A 10 -3.42 27.13 -7.23
C TYR A 10 -2.37 26.68 -8.26
N GLN A 11 -2.74 26.56 -9.53
CA GLN A 11 -1.80 26.23 -10.61
C GLN A 11 -0.74 27.32 -10.81
N GLN A 12 -1.14 28.60 -10.77
CA GLN A 12 -0.20 29.73 -10.85
C GLN A 12 0.79 29.73 -9.68
N PHE A 13 0.29 29.51 -8.46
CA PHE A 13 1.13 29.37 -7.26
C PHE A 13 2.15 28.22 -7.41
N LEU A 14 1.73 27.05 -7.87
CA LEU A 14 2.64 25.92 -8.10
C LEU A 14 3.68 26.22 -9.18
N ASN A 15 3.29 26.85 -10.28
CA ASN A 15 4.20 27.23 -11.36
C ASN A 15 5.24 28.23 -10.90
N HIS A 16 4.83 29.26 -10.15
CA HIS A 16 5.76 30.23 -9.56
C HIS A 16 6.76 29.56 -8.60
N ARG A 17 6.31 28.63 -7.76
CA ARG A 17 7.22 27.86 -6.90
C ARG A 17 8.19 26.98 -7.67
N ARG A 18 7.77 26.41 -8.82
CA ARG A 18 8.66 25.64 -9.69
C ARG A 18 9.73 26.52 -10.33
N THR A 19 9.41 27.77 -10.69
CA THR A 19 10.42 28.72 -11.22
C THR A 19 11.42 29.19 -10.18
N LEU A 20 11.05 29.16 -8.89
CA LEU A 20 11.93 29.49 -7.78
C LEU A 20 12.73 28.29 -7.26
N ARG A 21 12.51 27.09 -7.80
CA ARG A 21 13.23 25.89 -7.39
C ARG A 21 14.67 25.98 -7.92
N PRO A 22 15.70 25.90 -7.07
CA PRO A 22 17.08 25.84 -7.53
C PRO A 22 17.30 24.62 -8.43
N ASP A 23 18.00 24.79 -9.54
CA ASP A 23 18.23 23.75 -10.55
C ASP A 23 18.99 22.51 -10.02
N GLY A 24 19.55 22.56 -8.80
CA GLY A 24 20.33 21.48 -8.18
C GLY A 24 19.73 20.87 -6.91
N GLU A 25 18.43 21.08 -6.62
CA GLU A 25 17.80 20.52 -5.41
C GLU A 25 17.75 18.97 -5.42
N TYR A 26 17.82 18.37 -6.62
CA TYR A 26 18.03 16.94 -6.82
C TYR A 26 19.35 16.76 -7.57
N GLY A 27 20.34 16.15 -6.92
CA GLY A 27 21.58 15.77 -7.60
C GLY A 27 21.32 14.73 -8.69
N ASP A 28 22.24 14.63 -9.65
CA ASP A 28 22.23 13.52 -10.59
C ASP A 28 22.34 12.20 -9.81
N VAL A 29 21.40 11.30 -10.05
CA VAL A 29 21.42 9.98 -9.42
C VAL A 29 22.62 9.22 -9.94
N THR A 30 23.47 8.74 -9.02
CA THR A 30 24.65 7.95 -9.39
C THR A 30 24.25 6.60 -10.00
N VAL A 31 25.15 5.98 -10.75
CA VAL A 31 24.90 4.65 -11.34
C VAL A 31 24.68 3.61 -10.23
N GLU A 32 25.39 3.76 -9.12
CA GLU A 32 25.29 2.90 -7.94
C GLU A 32 23.93 3.06 -7.24
N GLU A 33 23.47 4.28 -7.01
CA GLU A 33 22.13 4.55 -6.44
C GLU A 33 21.03 4.03 -7.36
N TRP A 34 21.21 4.15 -8.68
CA TRP A 34 20.27 3.64 -9.65
C TRP A 34 20.22 2.10 -9.66
N ALA A 35 21.38 1.45 -9.62
CA ALA A 35 21.47 -0.01 -9.54
C ALA A 35 20.89 -0.56 -8.22
N GLU A 36 21.16 0.09 -7.09
CA GLU A 36 20.58 -0.25 -5.79
C GLU A 36 19.05 -0.09 -5.82
N PHE A 37 18.56 1.02 -6.38
CA PHE A 37 17.13 1.22 -6.55
C PHE A 37 16.49 0.14 -7.42
N GLU A 38 17.05 -0.17 -8.60
CA GLU A 38 16.54 -1.23 -9.48
C GLU A 38 16.62 -2.61 -8.81
N GLU A 39 17.62 -2.86 -7.97
CA GLU A 39 17.71 -4.08 -7.21
C GLU A 39 16.56 -4.21 -6.19
N HIS A 40 16.05 -3.10 -5.64
CA HIS A 40 15.01 -3.12 -4.62
C HIS A 40 13.61 -2.78 -5.14
N PHE A 41 13.52 -2.16 -6.31
CA PHE A 41 12.29 -1.82 -7.01
C PHE A 41 11.58 -3.11 -7.43
N ASP A 42 10.30 -3.20 -7.09
CA ASP A 42 9.44 -4.38 -7.35
C ASP A 42 9.81 -5.69 -6.63
N LYS A 43 10.87 -5.71 -5.78
CA LYS A 43 11.34 -6.95 -5.13
C LYS A 43 10.79 -7.26 -3.74
N ARG A 44 10.04 -6.36 -3.09
CA ARG A 44 9.50 -6.64 -1.74
C ARG A 44 8.25 -7.53 -1.80
N LYS A 45 8.49 -8.82 -2.00
CA LYS A 45 7.53 -9.90 -1.76
C LYS A 45 7.52 -10.27 -0.28
N VAL A 46 6.33 -10.46 0.25
CA VAL A 46 6.03 -10.96 1.59
C VAL A 46 5.09 -12.15 1.49
N GLU A 47 4.87 -12.90 2.56
CA GLU A 47 4.09 -14.16 2.54
C GLU A 47 2.73 -14.02 1.83
N LEU A 48 1.99 -12.93 2.09
CA LEU A 48 0.64 -12.73 1.56
C LEU A 48 0.56 -11.95 0.22
N GLY A 49 1.69 -11.47 -0.31
CA GLY A 49 1.70 -10.64 -1.51
C GLY A 49 2.87 -9.68 -1.55
N ASN A 50 2.61 -8.41 -1.88
CA ASN A 50 3.64 -7.40 -2.06
C ASN A 50 3.52 -6.28 -1.01
N CYS A 51 4.66 -5.71 -0.61
CA CYS A 51 4.70 -4.53 0.24
C CYS A 51 4.96 -3.29 -0.62
N ALA A 52 3.98 -2.40 -0.74
CA ALA A 52 4.06 -1.17 -1.54
C ALA A 52 4.82 -0.02 -0.82
N ARG A 53 5.54 -0.35 0.25
CA ARG A 53 6.26 0.62 1.06
C ARG A 53 7.46 1.15 0.28
N PRO A 54 7.70 2.48 0.26
CA PRO A 54 8.85 3.06 -0.43
C PRO A 54 10.18 2.48 0.06
N TYR A 55 11.15 2.42 -0.85
CA TYR A 55 12.54 2.08 -0.53
C TYR A 55 13.06 2.91 0.66
N GLY A 56 13.92 2.31 1.50
CA GLY A 56 14.49 2.97 2.67
C GLY A 56 13.53 3.30 3.84
N SER A 57 12.22 3.07 3.73
CA SER A 57 11.29 3.43 4.83
C SER A 57 11.08 2.28 5.85
N PRO A 58 11.18 2.56 7.18
CA PRO A 58 11.10 1.52 8.22
C PRO A 58 9.66 1.08 8.49
N CYS A 59 9.42 -0.22 8.62
CA CYS A 59 8.10 -0.77 8.98
C CYS A 59 8.03 -1.07 10.48
N ARG A 60 7.08 -0.46 11.20
CA ARG A 60 6.80 -0.79 12.61
C ARG A 60 6.27 -2.22 12.81
N HIS A 61 5.71 -2.80 11.76
CA HIS A 61 5.27 -4.19 11.78
C HIS A 61 6.41 -5.02 11.20
N GLU A 62 7.42 -5.32 12.04
CA GLU A 62 8.60 -6.08 11.62
C GLU A 62 8.19 -7.38 10.93
N HIS A 63 7.12 -8.08 11.37
CA HIS A 63 6.71 -9.37 10.76
C HIS A 63 5.19 -9.65 10.69
N ALA A 64 4.30 -8.66 10.68
CA ALA A 64 2.85 -8.90 10.60
C ALA A 64 2.15 -8.00 9.58
N CYS A 65 2.21 -8.40 8.31
CA CYS A 65 1.78 -7.59 7.18
C CYS A 65 0.26 -7.32 7.14
N ILE A 66 -0.58 -8.08 7.85
CA ILE A 66 -2.06 -7.96 7.76
C ILE A 66 -2.57 -6.59 8.25
N ARG A 67 -2.00 -6.04 9.33
CA ARG A 67 -2.37 -4.71 9.84
C ARG A 67 -1.75 -3.57 9.03
N CYS A 68 -0.80 -3.86 8.14
CA CYS A 68 -0.09 -2.85 7.38
C CYS A 68 -0.98 -2.33 6.23
N PRO A 69 -1.25 -1.02 6.14
CA PRO A 69 -2.01 -0.47 5.02
C PRO A 69 -1.27 -0.68 3.69
N MET A 70 0.07 -0.72 3.71
CA MET A 70 0.92 -0.90 2.53
C MET A 70 0.97 -2.35 2.00
N LEU A 71 0.35 -3.32 2.68
CA LEU A 71 0.26 -4.69 2.19
C LEU A 71 -0.74 -4.75 1.02
N GLN A 72 -0.27 -5.13 -0.15
CA GLN A 72 -1.09 -5.48 -1.30
C GLN A 72 -1.21 -7.01 -1.36
N VAL A 73 -2.39 -7.53 -1.00
CA VAL A 73 -2.62 -8.97 -0.96
C VAL A 73 -2.73 -9.53 -2.37
N ASN A 74 -1.99 -10.59 -2.64
CA ASN A 74 -2.16 -11.37 -3.86
C ASN A 74 -3.49 -12.13 -3.80
N PRO A 75 -4.39 -11.99 -4.78
CA PRO A 75 -5.68 -12.69 -4.77
C PRO A 75 -5.60 -14.22 -4.64
N LYS A 76 -4.46 -14.84 -5.00
CA LYS A 76 -4.22 -16.28 -4.79
C LYS A 76 -4.14 -16.67 -3.31
N MET A 77 -3.94 -15.72 -2.40
CA MET A 77 -3.81 -15.94 -0.96
C MET A 77 -5.16 -15.87 -0.20
N LEU A 78 -6.29 -15.82 -0.91
CA LEU A 78 -7.62 -15.75 -0.29
C LEU A 78 -7.91 -16.95 0.62
N SER A 79 -7.53 -18.17 0.22
CA SER A 79 -7.65 -19.37 1.06
C SER A 79 -6.82 -19.25 2.34
N ARG A 80 -5.57 -18.80 2.21
CA ARG A 80 -4.68 -18.56 3.34
C ARG A 80 -5.24 -17.53 4.33
N LEU A 81 -5.81 -16.43 3.83
CA LEU A 81 -6.47 -15.43 4.68
C LEU A 81 -7.68 -16.01 5.44
N ALA A 82 -8.42 -16.94 4.82
CA ALA A 82 -9.54 -17.62 5.49
C ALA A 82 -9.06 -18.56 6.61
N GLU A 83 -7.94 -19.26 6.41
CA GLU A 83 -7.30 -20.06 7.46
C GLU A 83 -6.85 -19.19 8.64
N ILE A 84 -6.17 -18.07 8.37
CA ILE A 84 -5.73 -17.13 9.40
C ILE A 84 -6.94 -16.55 10.15
N ALA A 85 -8.02 -16.22 9.45
CA ALA A 85 -9.24 -15.74 10.10
C ALA A 85 -9.82 -16.78 11.07
N LYS A 86 -9.85 -18.06 10.67
CA LYS A 86 -10.33 -19.16 11.51
C LYS A 86 -9.46 -19.34 12.76
N ASP A 87 -8.14 -19.31 12.60
CA ASP A 87 -7.20 -19.40 13.74
C ASP A 87 -7.38 -18.22 14.71
N LEU A 88 -7.49 -17.00 14.19
CA LEU A 88 -7.73 -15.80 15.00
C LEU A 88 -9.05 -15.88 15.79
N LEU A 89 -10.13 -16.38 15.18
CA LEU A 89 -11.41 -16.57 15.88
C LEU A 89 -11.30 -17.61 17.00
N LEU A 90 -10.55 -18.70 16.79
CA LEU A 90 -10.30 -19.68 17.84
C LEU A 90 -9.50 -19.09 19.01
N ARG A 91 -8.44 -18.33 18.70
CA ARG A 91 -7.64 -17.62 19.71
C ARG A 91 -8.45 -16.59 20.48
N ARG A 92 -9.33 -15.86 19.78
CA ARG A 92 -10.24 -14.88 20.39
C ARG A 92 -11.14 -15.56 21.42
N LYS A 93 -11.76 -16.68 21.06
CA LYS A 93 -12.62 -17.45 21.97
C LYS A 93 -11.86 -17.88 23.23
N LYS A 94 -10.64 -18.39 23.06
CA LYS A 94 -9.78 -18.76 24.20
C LYS A 94 -9.45 -17.53 25.07
N ALA A 95 -9.10 -16.41 24.46
CA ALA A 95 -8.81 -15.17 25.20
C ALA A 95 -10.03 -14.65 25.97
N GLU A 96 -11.25 -14.84 25.46
CA GLU A 96 -12.50 -14.53 26.18
C GLU A 96 -12.71 -15.46 27.39
N GLU A 97 -12.51 -16.77 27.22
CA GLU A 97 -12.61 -17.76 28.30
C GLU A 97 -11.61 -17.44 29.44
N GLU A 98 -10.39 -17.06 29.09
CA GLU A 98 -9.31 -16.70 30.02
C GLU A 98 -9.37 -15.25 30.53
N GLN A 99 -10.38 -14.47 30.10
CA GLN A 99 -10.56 -13.05 30.45
C GLN A 99 -9.37 -12.14 30.07
N TRP A 100 -8.62 -12.48 29.02
CA TRP A 100 -7.51 -11.69 28.49
C TRP A 100 -7.99 -10.56 27.60
N ARG A 101 -8.57 -9.52 28.21
CA ARG A 101 -9.20 -8.39 27.50
C ARG A 101 -8.29 -7.72 26.47
N GLY A 102 -7.03 -7.46 26.81
CA GLY A 102 -6.08 -6.85 25.89
C GLY A 102 -5.76 -7.72 24.66
N GLU A 103 -5.78 -9.05 24.81
CA GLU A 103 -5.58 -9.98 23.69
C GLU A 103 -6.82 -10.01 22.78
N VAL A 104 -8.02 -9.99 23.37
CA VAL A 104 -9.28 -9.89 22.61
C VAL A 104 -9.28 -8.62 21.75
N ASP A 105 -8.94 -7.46 22.34
CA ASP A 105 -8.87 -6.18 21.61
C ASP A 105 -7.84 -6.23 20.47
N GLY A 106 -6.67 -6.80 20.73
CA GLY A 106 -5.62 -6.99 19.72
C GLY A 106 -6.07 -7.89 18.57
N ILE A 107 -6.78 -8.98 18.87
CA ILE A 107 -7.29 -9.92 17.85
C ILE A 107 -8.40 -9.27 17.03
N ASP A 108 -9.33 -8.56 17.65
CA ASP A 108 -10.43 -7.88 16.97
C ASP A 108 -9.94 -6.79 16.00
N LEU A 109 -8.90 -6.05 16.39
CA LEU A 109 -8.21 -5.13 15.49
C LEU A 109 -7.62 -5.87 14.28
N THR A 110 -6.91 -6.97 14.50
CA THR A 110 -6.33 -7.78 13.40
C THR A 110 -7.41 -8.32 12.46
N LEU A 111 -8.52 -8.83 13.01
CA LEU A 111 -9.65 -9.34 12.22
C LEU A 111 -10.27 -8.26 11.34
N THR A 112 -10.35 -7.01 11.83
CA THR A 112 -10.85 -5.87 11.05
C THR A 112 -9.98 -5.59 9.82
N PHE A 113 -8.66 -5.56 10.00
CA PHE A 113 -7.72 -5.40 8.88
C PHE A 113 -7.78 -6.60 7.92
N LEU A 114 -7.82 -7.82 8.46
CA LEU A 114 -7.92 -9.04 7.66
C LEU A 114 -9.15 -9.02 6.74
N ARG A 115 -10.33 -8.69 7.27
CA ARG A 115 -11.58 -8.59 6.49
C ARG A 115 -11.47 -7.56 5.38
N THR A 116 -10.86 -6.40 5.67
CA THR A 116 -10.62 -5.35 4.68
C THR A 116 -9.74 -5.87 3.54
N LYS A 117 -8.65 -6.57 3.87
CA LYS A 117 -7.73 -7.17 2.90
C LYS A 117 -8.35 -8.31 2.09
N GLN A 118 -9.19 -9.15 2.70
CA GLN A 118 -9.98 -10.15 1.98
C GLN A 118 -10.93 -9.51 0.98
N ALA A 119 -11.68 -8.49 1.40
CA ALA A 119 -12.59 -7.78 0.51
C ALA A 119 -11.84 -7.12 -0.67
N GLU A 120 -10.66 -6.55 -0.42
CA GLU A 120 -9.79 -6.01 -1.47
C GLU A 120 -9.34 -7.09 -2.46
N ALA A 121 -8.82 -8.21 -1.97
CA ALA A 121 -8.39 -9.33 -2.81
C ALA A 121 -9.55 -9.92 -3.65
N VAL A 122 -10.75 -10.06 -3.07
CA VAL A 122 -11.95 -10.49 -3.82
C VAL A 122 -12.37 -9.47 -4.88
N ARG A 123 -12.27 -8.16 -4.60
CA ARG A 123 -12.55 -7.14 -5.62
C ARG A 123 -11.59 -7.25 -6.80
N LEU A 124 -10.32 -7.54 -6.55
CA LEU A 124 -9.31 -7.70 -7.60
C LEU A 124 -9.57 -8.92 -8.50
N THR A 125 -10.11 -10.02 -7.98
CA THR A 125 -10.45 -11.19 -8.84
C THR A 125 -11.62 -10.93 -9.77
N ARG A 126 -12.51 -10.00 -9.41
CA ARG A 126 -13.72 -9.67 -10.17
C ARG A 126 -13.55 -8.49 -11.11
N ARG A 127 -12.45 -7.73 -10.98
CA ARG A 127 -12.24 -6.50 -11.76
C ARG A 127 -11.83 -6.85 -13.18
N PRO A 128 -12.62 -6.45 -14.21
CA PRO A 128 -12.20 -6.66 -15.59
C PRO A 128 -10.96 -5.81 -15.91
N VAL A 129 -10.07 -6.34 -16.74
CA VAL A 129 -8.93 -5.58 -17.27
C VAL A 129 -9.47 -4.52 -18.21
N VAL A 130 -9.29 -3.25 -17.85
CA VAL A 130 -9.64 -2.12 -18.72
C VAL A 130 -8.42 -1.75 -19.55
N ALA A 131 -8.50 -1.92 -20.86
CA ALA A 131 -7.47 -1.49 -21.78
C ALA A 131 -7.52 0.04 -21.94
N LEU A 132 -6.58 0.75 -21.33
CA LEU A 132 -6.50 2.22 -21.40
C LEU A 132 -5.81 2.74 -22.68
N GLY A 133 -5.28 1.83 -23.51
CA GLY A 133 -4.41 2.18 -24.64
C GLY A 133 -3.01 2.61 -24.20
N LEU A 134 -2.06 2.59 -25.13
CA LEU A 134 -0.73 3.15 -24.88
C LEU A 134 -0.79 4.68 -25.05
N PRO A 135 -0.23 5.47 -24.11
CA PRO A 135 -0.16 6.91 -24.28
C PRO A 135 0.68 7.23 -25.52
N ARG A 136 0.14 8.06 -26.43
CA ARG A 136 0.89 8.57 -27.57
C ARG A 136 1.57 9.88 -27.17
N PRO A 137 2.85 10.08 -27.50
CA PRO A 137 3.49 11.38 -27.33
C PRO A 137 2.71 12.43 -28.12
N ARG A 138 2.55 13.62 -27.55
CA ARG A 138 1.91 14.75 -28.22
C ARG A 138 2.81 15.15 -29.40
N SER A 139 2.29 15.10 -30.62
CA SER A 139 3.00 15.65 -31.79
C SER A 139 3.20 17.16 -31.58
N GLN A 140 4.44 17.63 -31.79
CA GLN A 140 4.78 19.05 -31.79
C GLN A 140 4.04 19.79 -32.92
#